data_AF-A0A068V4S9-F1
#
_entry.id   AF-A0A068V4S9-F1
#
_cell.length_a   1.000
_cell.length_b   1.000
_cell.length_c   1.000
_cell.angle_alpha   90.00
_cell.angle_beta   90.00
_cell.angle_gamma   90.00
#
_symmetry.space_group_name_H-M   'P 1'
#
loop_
_entity.id
_entity.type
_entity.pdbx_description
1 polymer ?
#
loop_
_entity_poly.entity_id
_entity_poly.type
_entity_poly.pdbx_seq_one_letter_code
_entity_poly.pdbx_strand_id
1 'polypeptide(L)'
;MAIMEAQTSPSPPFSTAGLGPCELSCSFSTYHLAYGARHRWVFWSTCGNDEGGCGKPHHLSATADGAVIKDHIKCFLPLVLDALPPGCLVQFWGLVKNEDKTYLTTCDQPFALCYYFGPHVKEICEYRKHCLEYLIPVDEDDDHEIGPPGRVFRSGLPEYARDVGDYTARAYPQRDYAVGRVEGYWALPIYHHPTRHLPIGVLEIVSSHVFPGIPRREVLDKLQVRLFSFFKLLNYFFPPVDVGIWGWCCLSFMSYIIISIIFINKLHNIYEMGADSLPYIYEKKEEFRGRIPGRK
;
A
#
# COMPACT_ATOMS: atom_id res chain seq x y z
N MET A 1 17.37 -0.41 -25.80
CA MET A 1 16.45 0.40 -26.61
C MET A 1 15.04 -0.02 -26.22
N ALA A 2 14.39 0.72 -25.32
CA ALA A 2 13.05 0.39 -24.85
C ALA A 2 12.05 0.84 -25.90
N ILE A 3 11.23 -0.09 -26.41
CA ILE A 3 10.13 0.23 -27.31
C ILE A 3 9.03 0.82 -26.44
N MET A 4 8.79 2.13 -26.56
CA MET A 4 7.58 2.76 -26.04
C MET A 4 6.46 2.47 -27.04
N GLU A 5 5.72 1.38 -26.85
CA GLU A 5 4.41 1.24 -27.49
C GLU A 5 3.42 2.15 -26.75
N ALA A 6 2.79 3.07 -27.49
CA ALA A 6 1.65 3.83 -27.00
C ALA A 6 0.44 2.88 -26.91
N GLN A 7 0.36 2.09 -25.83
CA GLN A 7 -0.84 1.35 -25.50
C GLN A 7 -1.82 2.30 -24.81
N THR A 8 -3.00 2.49 -25.41
CA THR A 8 -4.20 2.93 -24.68
C THR A 8 -4.27 2.12 -23.40
N SER A 9 -4.30 2.81 -22.24
CA SER A 9 -4.10 2.24 -20.90
C SER A 9 -4.72 0.84 -20.77
N PRO A 10 -3.91 -0.22 -20.56
CA PRO A 10 -4.45 -1.57 -20.52
C PRO A 10 -5.40 -1.69 -19.33
N SER A 11 -6.65 -2.03 -19.61
CA SER A 11 -7.61 -2.43 -18.59
C SER A 11 -7.00 -3.57 -17.75
N PRO A 12 -7.24 -3.60 -16.42
CA PRO A 12 -6.71 -4.67 -15.58
C PRO A 12 -7.14 -6.04 -16.13
N PRO A 13 -6.24 -7.03 -16.27
CA PRO A 13 -6.55 -8.35 -16.81
C PRO A 13 -7.32 -9.24 -15.80
N PHE A 14 -7.88 -8.63 -14.76
CA PHE A 14 -8.61 -9.28 -13.68
C PHE A 14 -9.86 -8.47 -13.35
N SER A 15 -10.85 -9.13 -12.74
CA SER A 15 -12.08 -8.47 -12.32
C SER A 15 -11.80 -7.42 -11.24
N THR A 16 -12.18 -6.18 -11.51
CA THR A 16 -12.12 -5.07 -10.55
C THR A 16 -13.32 -5.06 -9.60
N ALA A 17 -14.32 -5.94 -9.78
CA ALA A 17 -15.51 -5.98 -8.92
C ALA A 17 -15.18 -6.25 -7.44
N GLY A 18 -14.06 -6.95 -7.20
CA GLY A 18 -13.54 -7.19 -5.87
C GLY A 18 -12.91 -5.97 -5.22
N LEU A 19 -12.60 -4.88 -5.94
CA LEU A 19 -11.92 -3.69 -5.40
C LEU A 19 -12.86 -2.69 -4.71
N GLY A 20 -14.18 -2.87 -4.88
CA GLY A 20 -15.16 -1.81 -4.62
C GLY A 20 -15.18 -0.75 -5.73
N PRO A 21 -16.01 0.29 -5.61
CA PRO A 21 -16.08 1.34 -6.63
C PRO A 21 -14.77 2.11 -6.69
N CYS A 22 -14.17 2.17 -7.89
CA CYS A 22 -12.89 2.85 -8.11
C CYS A 22 -12.67 3.18 -9.57
N GLU A 23 -11.81 4.16 -9.82
CA GLU A 23 -11.36 4.57 -11.14
C GLU A 23 -9.86 4.31 -11.30
N LEU A 24 -9.44 3.81 -12.45
CA LEU A 24 -8.02 3.63 -12.75
C LEU A 24 -7.36 5.00 -12.97
N SER A 25 -6.39 5.35 -12.14
CA SER A 25 -5.62 6.59 -12.28
C SER A 25 -4.45 6.42 -13.24
N CYS A 26 -3.65 5.37 -13.06
CA CYS A 26 -2.54 5.04 -13.96
C CYS A 26 -2.12 3.57 -13.84
N SER A 27 -1.41 3.07 -14.85
CA SER A 27 -0.90 1.70 -14.88
C SER A 27 0.50 1.66 -15.48
N PHE A 28 1.34 0.76 -14.97
CA PHE A 28 2.70 0.54 -15.43
C PHE A 28 2.96 -0.95 -15.60
N SER A 29 3.66 -1.32 -16.66
CA SER A 29 4.15 -2.68 -16.86
C SER A 29 5.67 -2.65 -16.94
N THR A 30 6.33 -3.53 -16.19
CA THR A 30 7.78 -3.71 -16.26
C THR A 30 8.08 -5.17 -16.51
N TYR A 31 9.05 -5.44 -17.37
CA TYR A 31 9.45 -6.81 -17.67
C TYR A 31 10.75 -7.12 -16.94
N HIS A 32 10.73 -8.16 -16.10
CA HIS A 32 11.92 -8.64 -15.41
C HIS A 32 12.31 -10.02 -15.94
N LEU A 33 13.55 -10.18 -16.39
CA LEU A 33 14.03 -11.41 -17.04
C LEU A 33 13.82 -12.68 -16.22
N ALA A 34 13.96 -12.60 -14.89
CA ALA A 34 13.76 -13.74 -13.98
C ALA A 34 12.30 -14.02 -13.59
N TYR A 35 11.40 -13.03 -13.73
CA TYR A 35 10.06 -13.08 -13.12
C TYR A 35 8.96 -12.60 -14.06
N GLY A 36 9.18 -12.52 -15.38
CA GLY A 36 8.17 -12.10 -16.35
C GLY A 36 7.67 -10.65 -16.21
N ALA A 37 6.46 -10.39 -16.74
CA ALA A 37 5.83 -9.08 -16.70
C ALA A 37 5.19 -8.81 -15.32
N ARG A 38 5.61 -7.72 -14.67
CA ARG A 38 5.00 -7.16 -13.47
C ARG A 38 4.11 -6.00 -13.86
N HIS A 39 2.85 -6.09 -13.47
CA HIS A 39 1.87 -5.05 -13.76
C HIS A 39 1.47 -4.36 -12.47
N ARG A 40 1.43 -3.03 -12.51
CA ARG A 40 1.11 -2.16 -11.38
C ARG A 40 -0.01 -1.23 -11.79
N TRP A 41 -1.01 -1.07 -10.94
CA TRP A 41 -2.11 -0.13 -11.15
C TRP A 41 -2.29 0.71 -9.92
N VAL A 42 -2.52 1.99 -10.14
CA VAL A 42 -2.96 2.94 -9.11
C VAL A 42 -4.40 3.30 -9.41
N PHE A 43 -5.22 3.18 -8.40
CA PHE A 43 -6.64 3.46 -8.45
C PHE A 43 -6.98 4.60 -7.49
N TRP A 44 -8.07 5.26 -7.82
CA TRP A 44 -8.79 6.14 -6.94
C TRP A 44 -10.06 5.44 -6.48
N SER A 45 -10.21 5.21 -5.17
CA SER A 45 -11.48 4.72 -4.65
C SER A 45 -12.55 5.78 -4.86
N THR A 46 -13.74 5.37 -5.27
CA THR A 46 -14.92 6.22 -5.28
C THR A 46 -15.92 5.66 -4.27
N CYS A 47 -16.63 6.51 -3.54
CA CYS A 47 -17.85 6.08 -2.86
C CYS A 47 -18.93 5.81 -3.93
N GLY A 48 -19.62 4.67 -3.83
CA GLY A 48 -20.71 4.33 -4.75
C GLY A 48 -21.76 5.45 -4.83
N ASN A 49 -22.29 5.69 -6.03
CA ASN A 49 -23.48 6.54 -6.22
C ASN A 49 -24.79 5.75 -6.02
N ASP A 50 -24.70 4.53 -5.47
CA ASP A 50 -25.85 3.66 -5.33
C ASP A 50 -26.61 4.06 -4.07
N GLU A 51 -27.88 4.43 -4.23
CA GLU A 51 -28.84 4.78 -3.17
C GLU A 51 -29.12 3.63 -2.16
N GLY A 52 -28.21 2.66 -2.01
CA GLY A 52 -28.27 1.63 -0.98
C GLY A 52 -27.02 0.75 -1.01
N GLY A 53 -26.06 1.01 -0.11
CA GLY A 53 -25.03 0.02 0.23
C GLY A 53 -23.66 0.57 0.59
N CYS A 54 -23.24 1.70 0.00
CA CYS A 54 -22.12 2.49 0.51
C CYS A 54 -22.70 3.86 0.77
N GLY A 55 -23.40 3.99 1.91
CA GLY A 55 -23.83 5.30 2.37
C GLY A 55 -22.59 6.15 2.46
N LYS A 56 -22.44 7.13 1.57
CA LYS A 56 -21.72 8.33 1.97
C LYS A 56 -22.40 8.70 3.28
N PRO A 57 -21.73 8.70 4.44
CA PRO A 57 -22.24 9.55 5.49
C PRO A 57 -22.17 10.92 4.81
N HIS A 58 -23.32 11.53 4.53
CA HIS A 58 -23.44 12.81 3.81
C HIS A 58 -22.71 13.98 4.52
N HIS A 59 -21.89 13.66 5.52
CA HIS A 59 -21.14 14.50 6.41
C HIS A 59 -19.62 14.22 6.40
N LEU A 60 -19.11 13.23 5.65
CA LEU A 60 -17.66 13.00 5.54
C LEU A 60 -17.00 14.03 4.61
N SER A 61 -16.26 14.96 5.21
CA SER A 61 -15.44 15.93 4.47
C SER A 61 -13.96 15.62 4.62
N ALA A 62 -13.22 15.71 3.51
CA ALA A 62 -11.77 15.67 3.56
C ALA A 62 -11.24 16.91 4.31
N THR A 63 -10.22 16.72 5.14
CA THR A 63 -9.51 17.86 5.72
C THR A 63 -8.72 18.60 4.63
N ALA A 64 -8.45 19.90 4.79
CA ALA A 64 -7.69 20.68 3.80
C ALA A 64 -6.31 20.07 3.50
N ASP A 65 -5.60 19.61 4.53
CA ASP A 65 -4.34 18.87 4.37
C ASP A 65 -4.56 17.49 3.71
N GLY A 66 -5.71 16.88 4.00
CA GLY A 66 -6.15 15.59 3.45
C GLY A 66 -6.41 15.63 1.95
N ALA A 67 -6.77 16.77 1.36
CA ALA A 67 -6.94 16.88 -0.09
C ALA A 67 -5.58 16.90 -0.82
N VAL A 68 -4.65 17.75 -0.36
CA VAL A 68 -3.32 17.90 -0.97
C VAL A 68 -2.49 16.63 -0.86
N ILE A 69 -2.55 15.94 0.28
CA ILE A 69 -1.78 14.70 0.45
C ILE A 69 -2.21 13.61 -0.53
N LYS A 70 -3.49 13.53 -0.89
CA LYS A 70 -4.01 12.43 -1.72
C LYS A 70 -3.33 12.38 -3.09
N ASP A 71 -3.08 13.54 -3.70
CA ASP A 71 -2.38 13.59 -4.99
C ASP A 71 -0.90 13.22 -4.82
N HIS A 72 -0.27 13.64 -3.72
CA HIS A 72 1.07 13.20 -3.38
C HIS A 72 1.15 11.68 -3.13
N ILE A 73 0.15 11.07 -2.49
CA ILE A 73 0.06 9.61 -2.32
C ILE A 73 -0.07 8.93 -3.69
N LYS A 74 -0.94 9.40 -4.58
CA LYS A 74 -1.11 8.81 -5.92
C LYS A 74 0.23 8.75 -6.67
N CYS A 75 1.00 9.83 -6.62
CA CYS A 75 2.33 9.89 -7.20
C CYS A 75 3.33 8.95 -6.50
N PHE A 76 3.19 8.76 -5.19
CA PHE A 76 4.10 7.92 -4.41
C PHE A 76 3.85 6.42 -4.58
N LEU A 77 2.59 6.00 -4.73
CA LEU A 77 2.19 4.59 -4.77
C LEU A 77 2.95 3.73 -5.81
N PRO A 78 3.17 4.18 -7.06
CA PRO A 78 3.99 3.44 -8.02
C PRO A 78 5.39 3.14 -7.46
N LEU A 79 6.04 4.15 -6.86
CA LEU A 79 7.40 4.01 -6.35
C LEU A 79 7.50 2.98 -5.21
N VAL A 80 6.45 2.88 -4.38
CA VAL A 80 6.36 1.85 -3.34
C VAL A 80 6.23 0.47 -3.99
N LEU A 81 5.32 0.32 -4.95
CA LEU A 81 5.11 -0.96 -5.64
C LEU A 81 6.36 -1.42 -6.41
N ASP A 82 7.18 -0.50 -6.93
CA ASP A 82 8.47 -0.82 -7.54
C ASP A 82 9.42 -1.51 -6.55
N ALA A 83 9.33 -1.16 -5.28
CA ALA A 83 10.12 -1.72 -4.20
C ALA A 83 9.38 -2.78 -3.39
N LEU A 84 8.29 -3.35 -3.89
CA LEU A 84 7.61 -4.47 -3.24
C LEU A 84 7.62 -5.70 -4.17
N PRO A 85 7.62 -6.92 -3.60
CA PRO A 85 7.36 -8.10 -4.40
C PRO A 85 5.97 -7.99 -5.06
N PRO A 86 5.73 -8.69 -6.18
CA PRO A 86 4.39 -8.80 -6.74
C PRO A 86 3.40 -9.40 -5.75
N GLY A 87 2.10 -9.23 -5.97
CA GLY A 87 1.07 -9.75 -5.06
C GLY A 87 0.88 -8.90 -3.80
N CYS A 88 1.11 -7.58 -3.92
CA CYS A 88 0.89 -6.63 -2.85
C CYS A 88 -0.24 -5.65 -3.18
N LEU A 89 -1.01 -5.29 -2.16
CA LEU A 89 -1.90 -4.13 -2.12
C LEU A 89 -1.25 -3.08 -1.22
N VAL A 90 -1.22 -1.85 -1.71
CA VAL A 90 -0.85 -0.67 -0.93
C VAL A 90 -2.06 0.25 -0.89
N GLN A 91 -2.59 0.56 0.28
CA GLN A 91 -3.75 1.43 0.42
C GLN A 91 -3.52 2.52 1.45
N PHE A 92 -4.10 3.69 1.20
CA PHE A 92 -4.01 4.83 2.08
C PHE A 92 -5.25 4.96 2.96
N TRP A 93 -5.04 5.00 4.27
CA TRP A 93 -6.01 5.35 5.28
C TRP A 93 -5.90 6.86 5.53
N GLY A 94 -6.84 7.62 4.95
CA GLY A 94 -6.84 9.08 5.00
C GLY A 94 -7.82 9.64 6.02
N LEU A 95 -7.51 10.84 6.52
CA LEU A 95 -8.36 11.53 7.49
C LEU A 95 -9.63 12.11 6.84
N VAL A 96 -10.76 11.83 7.46
CA VAL A 96 -12.06 12.41 7.15
C VAL A 96 -12.72 12.92 8.43
N LYS A 97 -13.47 14.01 8.33
CA LYS A 97 -14.27 14.54 9.44
C LYS A 97 -15.71 14.16 9.25
N ASN A 98 -16.33 13.65 10.32
CA ASN A 98 -17.77 13.51 10.44
C ASN A 98 -18.22 14.35 11.64
N GLU A 99 -18.93 15.45 11.40
CA GLU A 99 -19.31 16.40 12.46
C GLU A 99 -18.05 16.87 13.24
N ASP A 100 -17.99 16.56 14.54
CA ASP A 100 -16.88 16.93 15.44
C ASP A 100 -15.82 15.83 15.61
N LYS A 101 -16.02 14.66 14.98
CA LYS A 101 -15.12 13.51 15.12
C LYS A 101 -14.29 13.28 13.88
N THR A 102 -13.04 12.88 14.08
CA THR A 102 -12.12 12.54 12.99
C THR A 102 -11.94 11.03 12.88
N TYR A 103 -11.88 10.53 11.64
CA TYR A 103 -11.74 9.12 11.33
C TYR A 103 -10.70 8.88 10.25
N LEU A 104 -10.13 7.68 10.23
CA LEU A 104 -9.41 7.13 9.10
C LEU A 104 -10.34 6.25 8.27
N THR A 105 -10.22 6.36 6.95
CA THR A 105 -10.97 5.52 6.00
C THR A 105 -10.15 5.26 4.74
N THR A 106 -10.47 4.17 4.04
CA THR A 106 -9.96 3.89 2.69
C THR A 106 -10.93 4.33 1.58
N CYS A 107 -12.11 4.83 1.94
CA CYS A 107 -13.08 5.41 1.02
C CYS A 107 -12.62 6.77 0.48
N ASP A 108 -12.82 7.01 -0.81
CA ASP A 108 -12.32 8.20 -1.50
C ASP A 108 -10.81 8.46 -1.27
N GLN A 109 -10.04 7.37 -1.14
CA GLN A 109 -8.59 7.38 -1.00
C GLN A 109 -7.91 6.61 -2.14
N PRO A 110 -6.66 6.98 -2.49
CA PRO A 110 -5.88 6.24 -3.46
C PRO A 110 -5.38 4.91 -2.90
N PHE A 111 -5.27 3.91 -3.78
CA PHE A 111 -4.65 2.63 -3.50
C PHE A 111 -3.99 2.08 -4.75
N ALA A 112 -3.12 1.08 -4.60
CA ALA A 112 -2.40 0.50 -5.71
C ALA A 112 -2.23 -1.00 -5.53
N LEU A 113 -2.21 -1.70 -6.66
CA LEU A 113 -2.02 -3.14 -6.73
C LEU A 113 -0.82 -3.47 -7.60
N CYS A 114 0.04 -4.35 -7.10
CA CYS A 114 1.08 -5.00 -7.89
C CYS A 114 0.69 -6.45 -8.13
N TYR A 115 0.53 -6.82 -9.40
CA TYR A 115 0.16 -8.16 -9.85
C TYR A 115 1.32 -8.84 -10.57
N TYR A 116 1.35 -10.15 -10.39
CA TYR A 116 2.00 -11.09 -11.28
C TYR A 116 1.03 -12.21 -11.61
N PHE A 117 1.07 -12.76 -12.84
CA PHE A 117 0.20 -13.86 -13.29
C PHE A 117 0.12 -14.98 -12.24
N GLY A 118 -0.94 -14.97 -11.43
CA GLY A 118 -1.01 -15.78 -10.21
C GLY A 118 -2.40 -15.77 -9.58
N PRO A 119 -2.77 -16.83 -8.84
CA PRO A 119 -4.16 -17.12 -8.47
C PRO A 119 -4.74 -16.27 -7.33
N HIS A 120 -3.97 -15.38 -6.69
CA HIS A 120 -4.34 -14.76 -5.40
C HIS A 120 -4.82 -13.29 -5.47
N VAL A 121 -5.01 -12.73 -6.66
CA VAL A 121 -5.48 -11.33 -6.79
C VAL A 121 -6.88 -11.16 -6.25
N LYS A 122 -7.73 -12.16 -6.44
CA LYS A 122 -9.13 -12.09 -6.05
C LYS A 122 -9.25 -11.84 -4.55
N GLU A 123 -8.47 -12.55 -3.76
CA GLU A 123 -8.44 -12.49 -2.30
C GLU A 123 -7.97 -11.12 -1.79
N ILE A 124 -6.89 -10.58 -2.40
CA ILE A 124 -6.40 -9.23 -2.09
C ILE A 124 -7.45 -8.17 -2.46
N CYS A 125 -8.11 -8.32 -3.61
CA CYS A 125 -9.22 -7.44 -4.00
C CYS A 125 -10.33 -7.51 -2.96
N GLU A 126 -10.84 -8.70 -2.63
CA GLU A 126 -11.89 -8.88 -1.62
C GLU A 126 -11.53 -8.26 -0.26
N TYR A 127 -10.28 -8.39 0.17
CA TYR A 127 -9.77 -7.71 1.36
C TYR A 127 -9.84 -6.18 1.24
N ARG A 128 -9.41 -5.62 0.11
CA ARG A 128 -9.51 -4.17 -0.18
C ARG A 128 -10.95 -3.66 -0.08
N LYS A 129 -11.90 -4.39 -0.66
CA LYS A 129 -13.33 -4.01 -0.62
C LYS A 129 -13.88 -4.06 0.80
N HIS A 130 -13.50 -5.07 1.59
CA HIS A 130 -13.89 -5.15 3.00
C HIS A 130 -13.37 -3.96 3.81
N CYS A 131 -12.15 -3.47 3.51
CA CYS A 131 -11.59 -2.28 4.16
C CYS A 131 -12.38 -0.98 3.90
N LEU A 132 -13.25 -0.94 2.88
CA LEU A 132 -14.12 0.23 2.62
C LEU A 132 -15.21 0.39 3.69
N GLU A 133 -15.55 -0.68 4.41
CA GLU A 133 -16.62 -0.66 5.41
C GLU A 133 -16.17 -0.06 6.76
N TYR A 134 -14.87 0.22 6.92
CA TYR A 134 -14.28 0.65 8.19
C TYR A 134 -14.09 2.17 8.27
N LEU A 135 -14.52 2.70 9.42
CA LEU A 135 -14.20 4.04 9.90
C LEU A 135 -13.48 3.89 11.25
N ILE A 136 -12.19 4.22 11.28
CA ILE A 136 -11.36 4.05 12.46
C ILE A 136 -11.27 5.39 13.20
N PRO A 137 -11.79 5.52 14.44
CA PRO A 137 -11.74 6.78 15.18
C PRO A 137 -10.31 7.13 15.59
N VAL A 138 -9.89 8.38 15.40
CA VAL A 138 -8.53 8.82 15.80
C VAL A 138 -8.49 9.42 17.20
N ASP A 139 -9.61 9.98 17.68
CA ASP A 139 -9.70 10.79 18.90
C ASP A 139 -10.11 10.00 20.17
N GLU A 140 -10.29 8.68 20.08
CA GLU A 140 -10.78 7.84 21.20
C GLU A 140 -9.63 7.19 21.98
N ASP A 141 -9.68 7.08 23.30
CA ASP A 141 -8.53 6.58 24.10
C ASP A 141 -8.39 5.04 24.15
N ASP A 142 -9.31 4.29 23.53
CA ASP A 142 -9.22 2.82 23.50
C ASP A 142 -8.39 2.35 22.28
N ASP A 143 -7.16 1.90 22.55
CA ASP A 143 -6.24 1.41 21.53
C ASP A 143 -6.51 -0.05 21.11
N HIS A 144 -7.34 -0.78 21.87
CA HIS A 144 -7.48 -2.22 21.72
C HIS A 144 -8.43 -2.63 20.60
N GLU A 145 -9.25 -1.73 20.05
CA GLU A 145 -10.26 -2.05 19.03
C GLU A 145 -10.16 -1.22 17.74
N ILE A 146 -9.15 -0.35 17.62
CA ILE A 146 -8.94 0.49 16.43
C ILE A 146 -8.10 -0.17 15.33
N GLY A 147 -7.53 -1.34 15.63
CA GLY A 147 -6.67 -2.08 14.72
C GLY A 147 -5.31 -1.41 14.44
N PRO A 148 -4.46 -2.05 13.62
CA PRO A 148 -3.13 -1.54 13.32
C PRO A 148 -3.11 -0.14 12.68
N PRO A 149 -3.98 0.21 11.70
CA PRO A 149 -3.94 1.55 11.10
C PRO A 149 -4.22 2.67 12.11
N GLY A 150 -5.19 2.47 13.01
CA GLY A 150 -5.45 3.43 14.09
C GLY A 150 -4.26 3.59 15.02
N ARG A 151 -3.63 2.48 15.42
CA ARG A 151 -2.51 2.50 16.38
C ARG A 151 -1.28 3.18 15.79
N VAL A 152 -0.98 2.90 14.52
CA VAL A 152 0.10 3.56 13.79
C VAL A 152 -0.14 5.05 13.69
N PHE A 153 -1.39 5.47 13.44
CA PHE A 153 -1.73 6.88 13.40
C PHE A 153 -1.51 7.58 14.75
N ARG A 154 -2.00 7.00 15.85
CA ARG A 154 -1.88 7.60 17.18
C ARG A 154 -0.44 7.61 17.71
N SER A 155 0.24 6.48 17.59
CA SER A 155 1.61 6.34 18.09
C SER A 155 2.64 7.04 17.22
N GLY A 156 2.35 7.23 15.92
CA GLY A 156 3.34 7.69 14.95
C GLY A 156 4.47 6.68 14.69
N LEU A 157 4.31 5.44 15.16
CA LEU A 157 5.27 4.36 15.01
C LEU A 157 4.74 3.34 14.00
N PRO A 158 5.62 2.76 13.17
CA PRO A 158 5.20 1.78 12.19
C PRO A 158 4.89 0.43 12.86
N GLU A 159 3.95 -0.33 12.30
CA GLU A 159 3.52 -1.64 12.79
C GLU A 159 3.70 -2.70 11.70
N TYR A 160 4.04 -3.93 12.09
CA TYR A 160 4.20 -5.05 11.17
C TYR A 160 3.78 -6.38 11.79
N ALA A 161 3.28 -7.29 10.95
CA ALA A 161 3.13 -8.70 11.26
C ALA A 161 3.67 -9.55 10.11
N ARG A 162 4.20 -10.73 10.47
CA ARG A 162 4.64 -11.71 9.47
C ARG A 162 3.44 -12.31 8.77
N ASP A 163 2.45 -12.67 9.57
CA ASP A 163 1.16 -13.19 9.15
C ASP A 163 0.08 -12.39 9.90
N VAL A 164 -0.96 -11.92 9.19
CA VAL A 164 -2.11 -11.25 9.84
C VAL A 164 -2.78 -12.12 10.89
N GLY A 165 -2.67 -13.45 10.78
CA GLY A 165 -3.15 -14.42 11.75
C GLY A 165 -2.45 -14.35 13.10
N ASP A 166 -1.26 -13.75 13.17
CA ASP A 166 -0.49 -13.55 14.41
C ASP A 166 -1.17 -12.51 15.34
N TYR A 167 -2.01 -11.63 14.80
CA TYR A 167 -2.80 -10.72 15.62
C TYR A 167 -3.87 -11.46 16.42
N THR A 168 -4.28 -10.90 17.55
CA THR A 168 -5.52 -11.30 18.21
C THR A 168 -6.70 -10.59 17.55
N ALA A 169 -7.91 -11.15 17.66
CA ALA A 169 -9.13 -10.52 17.13
C ALA A 169 -9.38 -9.12 17.73
N ARG A 170 -8.94 -8.87 18.97
CA ARG A 170 -8.93 -7.53 19.57
C ARG A 170 -7.93 -6.62 18.86
N ALA A 171 -6.65 -7.02 18.84
CA ALA A 171 -5.58 -6.23 18.24
C ALA A 171 -5.79 -5.92 16.75
N TYR A 172 -6.54 -6.74 16.04
CA TYR A 172 -6.90 -6.49 14.66
C TYR A 172 -8.36 -6.89 14.39
N PRO A 173 -9.32 -5.94 14.46
CA PRO A 173 -10.75 -6.25 14.27
C PRO A 173 -11.09 -6.83 12.90
N GLN A 174 -10.28 -6.57 11.88
CA GLN A 174 -10.45 -7.11 10.52
C GLN A 174 -9.80 -8.48 10.34
N ARG A 175 -9.10 -9.00 11.36
CA ARG A 175 -8.28 -10.20 11.29
C ARG A 175 -9.01 -11.38 10.68
N ASP A 176 -10.18 -11.72 11.19
CA ASP A 176 -10.87 -12.95 10.80
C ASP A 176 -11.32 -12.92 9.33
N TYR A 177 -11.51 -11.73 8.76
CA TYR A 177 -11.73 -11.57 7.32
C TYR A 177 -10.42 -11.56 6.53
N ALA A 178 -9.36 -10.98 7.09
CA ALA A 178 -8.04 -10.87 6.47
C ALA A 178 -7.32 -12.22 6.35
N VAL A 179 -7.46 -13.09 7.37
CA VAL A 179 -6.86 -14.43 7.39
C VAL A 179 -7.36 -15.25 6.20
N GLY A 180 -6.42 -15.83 5.45
CA GLY A 180 -6.70 -16.58 4.23
C GLY A 180 -6.88 -15.71 2.99
N ARG A 181 -6.82 -14.38 3.11
CA ARG A 181 -6.80 -13.45 1.97
C ARG A 181 -5.49 -12.70 1.80
N VAL A 182 -4.90 -12.31 2.93
CA VAL A 182 -3.59 -11.68 3.02
C VAL A 182 -2.78 -12.39 4.11
N GLU A 183 -1.47 -12.37 3.98
CA GLU A 183 -0.52 -12.94 4.94
C GLU A 183 0.37 -11.83 5.49
N GLY A 184 1.24 -11.25 4.66
CA GLY A 184 2.14 -10.18 5.10
C GLY A 184 1.39 -8.87 5.35
N TYR A 185 1.78 -8.15 6.40
CA TYR A 185 1.10 -6.91 6.82
C TYR A 185 2.07 -5.88 7.38
N TRP A 186 2.16 -4.70 6.76
CA TRP A 186 2.85 -3.53 7.28
C TRP A 186 1.92 -2.31 7.30
N ALA A 187 2.09 -1.44 8.28
CA ALA A 187 1.41 -0.15 8.36
C ALA A 187 2.39 0.95 8.75
N LEU A 188 2.38 2.06 8.01
CA LEU A 188 3.37 3.13 8.09
C LEU A 188 2.68 4.49 8.28
N PRO A 189 3.12 5.32 9.24
CA PRO A 189 2.56 6.65 9.40
C PRO A 189 3.03 7.58 8.28
N ILE A 190 2.13 8.39 7.75
CA ILE A 190 2.44 9.40 6.73
C ILE A 190 2.44 10.78 7.35
N TYR A 191 3.56 11.49 7.21
CA TYR A 191 3.70 12.88 7.64
C TYR A 191 3.79 13.80 6.44
N HIS A 192 2.93 14.82 6.40
CA HIS A 192 3.03 15.86 5.37
C HIS A 192 4.29 16.71 5.58
N HIS A 193 4.58 17.08 6.82
CA HIS A 193 5.63 18.03 7.14
C HIS A 193 6.52 17.52 8.28
N PRO A 194 7.85 17.72 8.22
CA PRO A 194 8.81 17.31 9.26
C PRO A 194 8.50 17.75 10.69
N THR A 195 7.79 18.87 10.83
CA THR A 195 7.50 19.47 12.15
C THR A 195 6.12 19.11 12.68
N ARG A 196 5.32 18.32 11.95
CA ARG A 196 4.03 17.86 12.47
C ARG A 196 4.23 16.76 13.50
N HIS A 197 3.53 16.89 14.61
CA HIS A 197 3.57 15.92 15.70
C HIS A 197 2.70 14.69 15.43
N LEU A 198 1.60 14.84 14.68
CA LEU A 198 0.70 13.76 14.32
C LEU A 198 0.82 13.40 12.82
N PRO A 199 0.71 12.11 12.46
CA PRO A 199 0.53 11.70 11.08
C PRO A 199 -0.73 12.34 10.47
N ILE A 200 -0.79 12.37 9.15
CA ILE A 200 -1.95 12.84 8.38
C ILE A 200 -2.67 11.70 7.66
N GLY A 201 -2.29 10.47 7.98
CA GLY A 201 -2.85 9.22 7.46
C GLY A 201 -1.85 8.07 7.66
N VAL A 202 -2.26 6.89 7.22
CA VAL A 202 -1.46 5.67 7.31
C VAL A 202 -1.41 4.97 5.96
N LEU A 203 -0.22 4.53 5.56
CA LEU A 203 -0.03 3.70 4.40
C LEU A 203 0.06 2.25 4.84
N GLU A 204 -0.94 1.47 4.45
CA GLU A 204 -1.00 0.04 4.72
C GLU A 204 -0.53 -0.74 3.50
N ILE A 205 0.28 -1.77 3.74
CA ILE A 205 0.87 -2.64 2.73
C ILE A 205 0.55 -4.08 3.15
N VAL A 206 -0.20 -4.79 2.32
CA VAL A 206 -0.54 -6.20 2.55
C VAL A 206 -0.14 -7.04 1.35
N SER A 207 0.17 -8.31 1.58
CA SER A 207 0.57 -9.26 0.54
C SER A 207 -0.14 -10.59 0.69
N SER A 208 -0.33 -11.32 -0.41
CA SER A 208 -0.90 -12.68 -0.38
C SER A 208 0.08 -13.76 0.10
N HIS A 209 1.30 -13.37 0.46
CA HIS A 209 2.34 -14.27 0.95
C HIS A 209 3.24 -13.53 1.95
N VAL A 210 3.82 -14.25 2.90
CA VAL A 210 4.85 -13.70 3.79
C VAL A 210 6.00 -13.07 2.99
N PHE A 211 6.43 -11.86 3.34
CA PHE A 211 7.63 -11.23 2.78
C PHE A 211 8.90 -12.06 3.11
N PRO A 212 9.52 -12.78 2.16
CA PRO A 212 10.67 -13.65 2.45
C PRO A 212 11.96 -12.83 2.55
N GLY A 213 12.83 -13.15 3.52
CA GLY A 213 14.22 -12.68 3.56
C GLY A 213 14.47 -11.21 3.95
N ILE A 214 13.47 -10.48 4.45
CA ILE A 214 13.62 -9.05 4.78
C ILE A 214 13.95 -8.86 6.27
N PRO A 215 15.05 -8.18 6.69
CA PRO A 215 15.25 -7.74 8.07
C PRO A 215 14.21 -6.65 8.40
N ARG A 216 13.12 -7.13 9.04
CA ARG A 216 11.76 -6.57 8.95
C ARG A 216 11.62 -5.17 9.51
N ARG A 217 12.26 -4.89 10.65
CA ARG A 217 12.22 -3.56 11.28
C ARG A 217 13.09 -2.55 10.55
N GLU A 218 14.30 -2.95 10.14
CA GLU A 218 15.22 -2.05 9.45
C GLU A 218 14.68 -1.61 8.08
N VAL A 219 14.01 -2.50 7.36
CA VAL A 219 13.36 -2.15 6.09
C VAL A 219 12.19 -1.22 6.30
N LEU A 220 11.40 -1.44 7.34
CA LEU A 220 10.29 -0.56 7.71
C LEU A 220 10.79 0.83 8.13
N ASP A 221 11.82 0.89 8.97
CA ASP A 221 12.47 2.14 9.42
C ASP A 221 13.11 2.87 8.24
N LYS A 222 13.81 2.15 7.35
CA LYS A 222 14.38 2.73 6.13
C LYS A 222 13.27 3.24 5.23
N LEU A 223 12.20 2.48 5.01
CA LEU A 223 11.07 2.89 4.18
C LEU A 223 10.37 4.13 4.78
N GLN A 224 10.20 4.19 6.11
CA GLN A 224 9.68 5.37 6.81
C GLN A 224 10.59 6.59 6.65
N VAL A 225 11.92 6.44 6.79
CA VAL A 225 12.88 7.53 6.55
C VAL A 225 12.82 8.02 5.10
N ARG A 226 12.63 7.10 4.14
CA ARG A 226 12.52 7.43 2.72
C ARG A 226 11.20 8.12 2.40
N LEU A 227 10.09 7.64 2.97
CA LEU A 227 8.78 8.28 2.95
C LEU A 227 8.89 9.73 3.43
N PHE A 228 9.47 9.92 4.61
CA PHE A 228 9.69 11.24 5.19
C PHE A 228 10.54 12.14 4.27
N SER A 229 11.61 11.59 3.70
CA SER A 229 12.47 12.32 2.76
C SER A 229 11.74 12.70 1.48
N PHE A 230 10.88 11.81 0.97
CA PHE A 230 10.08 12.03 -0.25
C PHE A 230 9.10 13.18 -0.04
N PHE A 231 8.26 13.13 0.99
CA PHE A 231 7.28 14.21 1.24
C PHE A 231 7.94 15.54 1.57
N LYS A 232 9.09 15.52 2.27
CA LYS A 232 9.88 16.74 2.49
C LYS A 232 10.37 17.35 1.17
N LEU A 233 10.89 16.53 0.26
CA LEU A 233 11.42 17.00 -1.03
C LEU A 233 10.29 17.45 -1.96
N LEU A 234 9.18 16.72 -1.97
CA LEU A 234 7.99 17.06 -2.72
C LEU A 234 7.45 18.43 -2.28
N ASN A 235 7.30 18.67 -0.98
CA ASN A 235 6.86 19.96 -0.46
C ASN A 235 7.86 21.11 -0.69
N TYR A 236 9.16 20.80 -0.81
CA TYR A 236 10.15 21.79 -1.21
C TYR A 236 9.98 22.21 -2.67
N PHE A 237 9.72 21.26 -3.57
CA PHE A 237 9.52 21.54 -4.99
C PHE A 237 8.10 21.97 -5.35
N PHE A 238 7.11 21.65 -4.52
CA PHE A 238 5.68 21.95 -4.71
C PHE A 238 5.09 22.50 -3.41
N PRO A 239 5.44 23.74 -3.03
CA PRO A 239 4.86 24.36 -1.85
C PRO A 239 3.35 24.58 -2.08
N PRO A 240 2.52 24.48 -1.03
CA PRO A 240 1.05 24.54 -1.13
C PRO A 240 0.47 25.93 -1.46
N VAL A 241 1.24 26.81 -2.12
CA VAL A 241 0.82 28.18 -2.44
C VAL A 241 0.33 28.26 -3.88
N ASP A 242 -0.85 28.85 -4.09
CA ASP A 242 -1.40 29.22 -5.40
C ASP A 242 -0.40 30.10 -6.17
N VAL A 243 0.42 29.51 -7.03
CA VAL A 243 1.26 30.27 -7.97
C VAL A 243 1.00 29.75 -9.37
N GLY A 244 0.30 30.59 -10.14
CA GLY A 244 0.18 30.62 -11.60
C GLY A 244 0.61 29.35 -12.34
N ILE A 245 -0.40 28.57 -12.73
CA ILE A 245 -0.35 27.56 -13.78
C ILE A 245 0.34 28.20 -15.01
N TRP A 246 1.02 27.39 -15.85
CA TRP A 246 1.69 27.72 -17.12
C TRP A 246 3.24 27.75 -17.12
N GLY A 247 3.92 27.90 -15.98
CA GLY A 247 5.40 27.79 -15.92
C GLY A 247 5.97 26.47 -15.38
N TRP A 248 5.15 25.70 -14.67
CA TRP A 248 5.62 24.66 -13.75
C TRP A 248 5.59 23.23 -14.29
N CYS A 249 4.86 22.91 -15.36
CA CYS A 249 4.66 21.50 -15.78
C CYS A 249 5.97 20.77 -16.13
N CYS A 250 6.92 21.41 -16.80
CA CYS A 250 8.18 20.75 -17.19
C CYS A 250 9.18 20.63 -16.02
N LEU A 251 9.30 21.66 -15.18
CA LEU A 251 10.15 21.64 -13.98
C LEU A 251 9.58 20.70 -12.92
N SER A 252 8.25 20.66 -12.80
CA SER A 252 7.51 19.73 -11.94
C SER A 252 7.81 18.27 -12.31
N PHE A 253 7.68 17.93 -13.59
CA PHE A 253 7.92 16.58 -14.08
C PHE A 253 9.38 16.16 -13.94
N MET A 254 10.34 17.05 -14.22
CA MET A 254 11.77 16.78 -14.06
C MET A 254 12.16 16.61 -12.58
N SER A 255 11.68 17.50 -11.70
CA SER A 255 11.87 17.35 -10.26
C SER A 255 11.25 16.06 -9.75
N TYR A 256 10.05 15.69 -10.22
CA TYR A 256 9.40 14.44 -9.87
C TYR A 256 10.18 13.20 -10.33
N ILE A 257 10.72 13.20 -11.56
CA ILE A 257 11.59 12.13 -12.06
C ILE A 257 12.85 12.03 -11.18
N ILE A 258 13.48 13.15 -10.83
CA ILE A 258 14.67 13.17 -9.99
C ILE A 258 14.36 12.61 -8.60
N ILE A 259 13.26 13.04 -7.97
CA ILE A 259 12.80 12.53 -6.68
C ILE A 259 12.56 11.01 -6.76
N SER A 260 11.88 10.56 -7.82
CA SER A 260 11.56 9.16 -8.07
C SER A 260 12.83 8.32 -8.26
N ILE A 261 13.80 8.79 -9.05
CA ILE A 261 15.09 8.13 -9.26
C ILE A 261 15.88 8.06 -7.94
N ILE A 262 15.94 9.15 -7.17
CA ILE A 262 16.61 9.18 -5.86
C ILE A 262 15.97 8.15 -4.92
N PHE A 263 14.64 8.08 -4.90
CA PHE A 263 13.89 7.17 -4.05
C PHE A 263 14.09 5.70 -4.47
N ILE A 264 13.95 5.38 -5.76
CA ILE A 264 14.13 4.03 -6.33
C ILE A 264 15.56 3.52 -6.13
N ASN A 265 16.58 4.31 -6.49
CA ASN A 265 17.99 3.93 -6.31
C ASN A 265 18.31 3.64 -4.84
N LYS A 266 17.68 4.39 -3.94
CA LYS A 266 17.87 4.22 -2.49
C LYS A 266 17.05 3.07 -1.89
N LEU A 267 16.02 2.58 -2.58
CA LEU A 267 15.22 1.41 -2.20
C LEU A 267 15.83 0.09 -2.71
N HIS A 268 16.44 0.09 -3.89
CA HIS A 268 17.16 -1.07 -4.41
C HIS A 268 18.23 -1.56 -3.41
N ASN A 269 18.94 -0.62 -2.77
CA ASN A 269 19.92 -0.91 -1.71
C ASN A 269 19.31 -1.62 -0.49
N ILE A 270 18.01 -1.48 -0.23
CA ILE A 270 17.33 -2.13 0.92
C ILE A 270 17.18 -3.63 0.67
N TYR A 271 16.95 -4.04 -0.58
CA TYR A 271 16.83 -5.45 -0.96
C TYR A 271 18.17 -6.16 -1.05
N GLU A 272 19.22 -5.51 -1.57
CA GLU A 272 20.55 -6.10 -1.64
C GLU A 272 21.10 -6.46 -0.24
N MET A 273 20.87 -5.59 0.75
CA MET A 273 21.25 -5.88 2.15
C MET A 273 20.53 -7.08 2.77
N GLY A 274 19.34 -7.46 2.27
CA GLY A 274 18.61 -8.65 2.73
C GLY A 274 18.99 -9.92 1.96
N ALA A 275 19.30 -9.79 0.67
CA ALA A 275 19.63 -10.89 -0.23
C ALA A 275 20.99 -11.54 0.06
N ASP A 276 21.95 -10.80 0.61
CA ASP A 276 23.29 -11.30 0.95
C ASP A 276 23.31 -12.31 2.13
N SER A 277 22.16 -12.63 2.73
CA SER A 277 22.06 -13.49 3.91
C SER A 277 21.35 -14.85 3.72
N LEU A 278 21.07 -15.29 2.49
CA LEU A 278 20.43 -16.59 2.24
C LEU A 278 21.27 -17.54 1.36
N PRO A 279 21.70 -18.71 1.87
CA PRO A 279 22.10 -19.81 1.01
C PRO A 279 20.84 -20.43 0.37
N TYR A 280 20.79 -20.44 -0.95
CA TYR A 280 19.86 -21.20 -1.77
C TYR A 280 19.90 -22.69 -1.40
N ILE A 281 18.89 -23.20 -0.69
CA ILE A 281 18.57 -24.64 -0.68
C ILE A 281 17.05 -24.78 -0.55
N TYR A 282 16.38 -25.28 -1.60
CA TYR A 282 15.56 -26.48 -1.41
C TYR A 282 15.60 -27.37 -2.65
N GLU A 283 16.29 -28.46 -2.39
CA GLU A 283 16.58 -29.66 -3.12
C GLU A 283 15.28 -30.44 -3.44
N LYS A 284 15.26 -30.93 -4.68
CA LYS A 284 14.54 -32.10 -5.22
C LYS A 284 13.83 -32.99 -4.19
N LYS A 285 12.49 -33.08 -4.27
CA LYS A 285 11.71 -34.17 -3.65
C LYS A 285 12.11 -35.50 -4.30
N GLU A 286 12.97 -36.28 -3.64
CA GLU A 286 13.11 -37.71 -3.88
C GLU A 286 12.06 -38.47 -3.03
N GLU A 287 11.49 -39.47 -3.69
CA GLU A 287 10.29 -40.23 -3.35
C GLU A 287 10.61 -41.28 -2.27
N PHE A 288 10.23 -41.04 -1.01
CA PHE A 288 10.20 -42.11 0.00
C PHE A 288 8.94 -42.98 -0.20
N ARG A 289 9.04 -43.98 -1.09
CA ARG A 289 8.18 -45.17 -1.05
C ARG A 289 8.55 -45.98 0.19
N GLY A 290 7.68 -45.90 1.21
CA GLY A 290 7.76 -46.72 2.41
C GLY A 290 7.77 -48.21 2.08
N ARG A 291 8.82 -48.89 2.56
CA ARG A 291 8.93 -50.35 2.60
C ARG A 291 8.07 -50.85 3.77
N ILE A 292 6.95 -51.50 3.47
CA ILE A 292 6.12 -52.22 4.45
C ILE A 292 6.87 -53.48 4.90
N PRO A 293 7.11 -53.73 6.21
CA PRO A 293 7.56 -55.02 6.69
C PRO A 293 6.37 -55.93 7.04
N GLY A 294 6.29 -57.06 6.34
CA GLY A 294 5.90 -58.40 6.84
C GLY A 294 4.59 -58.58 7.61
N ARG A 295 3.65 -59.33 7.01
CA ARG A 295 2.69 -60.17 7.74
C ARG A 295 2.66 -61.58 7.16
N LYS A 296 3.11 -62.52 8.01
CA LYS A 296 2.94 -63.98 8.03
C LYS A 296 3.52 -64.80 6.88
#